data_AF-A0A8T3TG71-F1
#
_entry.id   AF-A0A8T3TG71-F1
#
_cell.length_a   1.000
_cell.length_b   1.000
_cell.length_c   1.000
_cell.angle_alpha   90.00
_cell.angle_beta   90.00
_cell.angle_gamma   90.00
#
_symmetry.space_group_name_H-M   'P 1'
#
loop_
_entity.id
_entity.type
_entity.pdbx_description
1 polymer ?
#
loop_
_entity_poly.entity_id
_entity_poly.type
_entity_poly.pdbx_seq_one_letter_code
_entity_poly.pdbx_strand_id
1 'polypeptide(L)' 'MAEIGVKELKATASAVIEQVEAGAAYVVTKRGRPAAVLLPVDEAEDLVLANADEYVRMRREGRAAYAKGRTTSLKDLG' A
#
# COMPACT_ATOMS: atom_id res chain seq x y z
N MET A 1 3.31 -9.52 11.25
CA MET A 1 2.91 -10.23 10.02
C MET A 1 3.08 -11.71 10.25
N ALA A 2 2.06 -12.50 9.95
CA ALA A 2 2.14 -13.96 10.00
C ALA A 2 2.79 -14.49 8.72
N GLU A 3 3.32 -15.72 8.75
CA GLU A 3 3.85 -16.39 7.56
C GLU A 3 2.85 -17.41 7.04
N ILE A 4 2.74 -17.54 5.72
CA ILE A 4 1.96 -18.60 5.09
C ILE A 4 2.74 -19.23 3.95
N GLY A 5 2.82 -20.57 3.93
CA GLY A 5 3.47 -21.28 2.83
C GLY A 5 2.62 -21.22 1.55
N VAL A 6 3.26 -21.12 0.39
CA VAL A 6 2.55 -21.05 -0.91
C VAL A 6 1.59 -22.24 -1.17
N LYS A 7 1.90 -23.43 -0.61
CA LYS A 7 1.03 -24.61 -0.71
C LYS A 7 -0.22 -24.49 0.17
N GLU A 8 -0.04 -23.95 1.37
CA GLU A 8 -1.14 -23.70 2.31
C GLU A 8 -2.03 -22.58 1.77
N LEU A 9 -1.45 -21.47 1.33
CA LEU A 9 -2.16 -20.38 0.66
C LEU A 9 -3.02 -20.89 -0.50
N LYS A 10 -2.50 -21.79 -1.34
CA LYS A 10 -3.28 -22.39 -2.43
C LYS A 10 -4.50 -23.17 -1.90
N ALA A 11 -4.36 -23.86 -0.78
CA ALA A 11 -5.41 -24.69 -0.20
C ALA A 11 -6.48 -23.88 0.57
N THR A 12 -6.11 -22.71 1.10
CA THR A 12 -6.96 -21.90 1.99
C THR A 12 -7.20 -20.47 1.48
N ALA A 13 -7.00 -20.22 0.18
CA ALA A 13 -6.97 -18.88 -0.42
C ALA A 13 -8.14 -17.99 0.01
N SER A 14 -9.39 -18.47 -0.10
CA SER A 14 -10.58 -17.67 0.26
C SER A 14 -10.57 -17.21 1.72
N ALA A 15 -10.29 -18.12 2.66
CA ALA A 15 -10.23 -17.78 4.08
C ALA A 15 -9.08 -16.82 4.40
N VAL A 16 -7.94 -16.96 3.71
CA VAL A 16 -6.82 -16.03 3.85
C VAL A 16 -7.18 -14.65 3.32
N ILE A 17 -7.90 -14.57 2.19
CA ILE A 17 -8.38 -13.28 1.66
C ILE A 17 -9.37 -12.63 2.61
N GLU A 18 -10.36 -13.36 3.15
CA GLU A 18 -11.30 -12.82 4.15
C GLU A 18 -10.58 -12.23 5.38
N GLN A 19 -9.51 -12.90 5.83
CA GLN A 19 -8.69 -12.39 6.92
C GLN A 19 -7.91 -11.14 6.52
N VAL A 20 -7.37 -11.09 5.30
CA VAL A 20 -6.66 -9.91 4.78
C VAL A 20 -7.62 -8.73 4.63
N GLU A 21 -8.85 -8.95 4.14
CA GLU A 21 -9.89 -7.92 4.10
C GLU A 21 -10.24 -7.39 5.50
N ALA A 22 -10.15 -8.24 6.53
CA ALA A 22 -10.30 -7.85 7.94
C ALA A 22 -9.04 -7.20 8.56
N GLY A 23 -8.00 -6.93 7.77
CA GLY A 23 -6.77 -6.25 8.22
C GLY A 23 -5.60 -7.17 8.54
N ALA A 24 -5.68 -8.47 8.24
CA ALA A 24 -4.54 -9.36 8.40
C ALA A 24 -3.49 -9.13 7.30
N ALA A 25 -2.22 -9.37 7.64
CA ALA A 25 -1.11 -9.24 6.73
C ALA A 25 -0.18 -10.46 6.81
N TYR A 26 0.17 -11.01 5.65
CA TYR A 26 0.95 -12.23 5.53
C TYR A 26 2.22 -12.05 4.71
N VAL A 27 3.30 -12.70 5.13
CA VAL A 27 4.45 -13.00 4.28
C VAL A 27 4.22 -14.37 3.65
N VAL A 28 4.15 -14.41 2.32
CA VAL A 28 4.03 -15.66 1.57
C VAL A 28 5.42 -16.24 1.38
N THR A 29 5.62 -17.49 1.81
CA THR A 29 6.89 -18.19 1.69
C THR A 29 6.85 -19.31 0.65
N LYS A 30 7.98 -19.52 -0.05
CA LYS A 30 8.20 -20.64 -0.98
C LYS A 30 9.45 -21.39 -0.55
N ARG A 31 9.28 -22.64 -0.10
CA ARG A 31 10.36 -23.47 0.48
C ARG A 31 11.04 -22.78 1.69
N GLY A 32 10.23 -22.17 2.57
CA GLY A 32 10.68 -21.49 3.78
C GLY A 32 11.37 -20.13 3.55
N ARG A 33 11.37 -19.61 2.31
CA ARG A 33 11.91 -18.29 1.98
C ARG A 33 10.79 -17.31 1.64
N PRO A 34 10.80 -16.08 2.17
CA PRO A 34 9.87 -15.03 1.76
C PRO A 34 9.89 -14.82 0.25
N ALA A 35 8.71 -14.74 -0.36
CA ALA A 35 8.53 -14.61 -1.80
C ALA A 35 7.57 -13.48 -2.18
N ALA A 36 6.56 -13.21 -1.35
CA ALA A 36 5.60 -12.13 -1.55
C ALA A 36 4.99 -11.70 -0.21
N VAL A 37 4.17 -10.65 -0.25
CA VAL A 37 3.31 -10.23 0.87
C VAL A 37 1.86 -10.18 0.40
N LEU A 38 0.93 -10.48 1.31
CA LEU A 38 -0.50 -10.19 1.16
C LEU A 38 -0.86 -9.12 2.19
N LEU A 39 -1.51 -8.08 1.71
CA LEU A 39 -1.88 -6.89 2.46
C LEU A 39 -3.31 -6.49 2.07
N PRO A 40 -4.05 -5.83 2.97
CA PRO A 40 -5.24 -5.08 2.58
C PRO A 40 -4.90 -4.10 1.46
N VAL A 41 -5.84 -3.87 0.54
CA VAL A 41 -5.61 -2.96 -0.60
C VAL A 41 -5.31 -1.55 -0.11
N ASP A 42 -6.04 -1.06 0.88
CA ASP A 42 -5.85 0.28 1.45
C ASP A 42 -4.43 0.44 2.04
N GLU A 43 -3.93 -0.57 2.76
CA GLU A 43 -2.55 -0.56 3.28
C GLU A 43 -1.51 -0.60 2.16
N ALA A 44 -1.77 -1.36 1.10
CA ALA A 44 -0.90 -1.40 -0.07
C ALA A 44 -0.86 -0.05 -0.80
N GLU A 45 -2.02 0.62 -0.93
CA GLU A 45 -2.13 1.97 -1.49
C GLU A 45 -1.35 2.97 -0.65
N ASP A 46 -1.52 2.97 0.68
CA ASP A 46 -0.81 3.85 1.58
C ASP A 46 0.71 3.69 1.47
N LEU A 47 1.21 2.45 1.38
CA LEU A 47 2.63 2.18 1.17
C LEU A 47 3.14 2.75 -0.16
N VAL A 48 2.36 2.60 -1.24
CA VAL A 48 2.71 3.15 -2.56
C VAL A 48 2.72 4.67 -2.51
N LEU A 49 1.64 5.28 -2.00
CA LEU A 49 1.52 6.73 -1.86
C LEU A 49 2.63 7.28 -0.99
N ALA A 50 3.00 6.61 0.10
CA ALA A 50 4.06 7.02 1.00
C ALA A 50 5.45 6.97 0.37
N ASN A 51 5.77 5.93 -0.43
CA ASN A 51 7.16 5.62 -0.78
C ASN A 51 7.51 5.74 -2.26
N ALA A 52 6.56 5.69 -3.19
CA ALA A 52 6.89 5.77 -4.60
C ALA A 52 7.50 7.15 -4.92
N ASP A 53 8.66 7.14 -5.60
CA ASP A 53 9.47 8.33 -5.87
C ASP A 53 8.65 9.48 -6.50
N GLU A 54 7.73 9.13 -7.41
CA GLU A 54 6.81 10.07 -8.03
C GLU A 54 5.95 10.81 -7.01
N TYR A 55 5.24 10.09 -6.13
CA TYR A 55 4.37 10.69 -5.12
C TYR A 55 5.15 11.40 -4.01
N VAL A 56 6.35 10.92 -3.68
CA VAL A 56 7.28 11.62 -2.78
C VAL A 56 7.68 12.97 -3.40
N ARG A 57 8.08 12.98 -4.68
CA ARG A 57 8.43 14.20 -5.41
C ARG A 57 7.26 15.17 -5.50
N MET A 58 6.09 14.70 -5.95
CA MET A 58 4.88 15.52 -6.07
C MET A 58 4.49 16.18 -4.75
N ARG A 59 4.49 15.43 -3.63
CA ARG A 59 4.18 16.01 -2.32
C ARG A 59 5.22 17.02 -1.86
N ARG A 60 6.51 16.78 -2.12
CA ARG A 60 7.57 17.75 -1.81
C ARG A 60 7.39 19.05 -2.60
N GLU A 61 7.12 18.94 -3.89
CA GLU A 61 6.91 20.09 -4.77
C GLU A 61 5.65 20.86 -4.41
N GLY A 62 4.54 20.15 -4.15
CA GLY A 62 3.29 20.74 -3.68
C GLY A 62 3.46 21.51 -2.37
N ARG A 63 4.13 20.93 -1.37
CA ARG A 63 4.45 21.62 -0.11
C ARG A 63 5.32 22.86 -0.32
N ALA A 64 6.32 22.78 -1.21
CA ALA A 64 7.17 23.92 -1.53
C ALA A 64 6.44 25.01 -2.33
N ALA A 65 5.45 24.66 -3.15
CA ALA A 65 4.57 25.62 -3.82
C ALA A 65 3.64 26.29 -2.82
N TYR A 66 3.01 25.51 -1.95
CA TYR A 66 2.15 25.98 -0.87
C TYR A 66 2.86 26.99 0.04
N ALA A 67 4.07 26.66 0.52
CA ALA A 67 4.86 27.56 1.36
C ALA A 67 5.25 28.88 0.66
N LYS A 68 5.24 28.93 -0.68
CA LYS A 68 5.50 30.12 -1.49
C LYS A 68 4.22 30.84 -1.91
N GLY A 69 3.05 30.45 -1.40
CA GLY A 69 1.75 31.00 -1.80
C GLY A 69 1.36 30.68 -3.25
N ARG A 70 2.02 29.73 -3.90
CA ARG A 70 1.70 29.29 -5.27
C ARG A 70 0.57 28.26 -5.22
N THR A 71 -0.62 28.74 -4.85
CA THR A 71 -1.84 27.96 -4.68
C THR A 71 -2.99 28.64 -5.39
N THR A 72 -3.97 27.86 -5.83
CA THR A 72 -5.23 28.36 -6.37
C THR A 72 -6.35 28.05 -5.38
N SER A 73 -7.24 29.02 -5.14
CA SER A 73 -8.45 28.78 -4.34
C SER A 73 -9.41 27.88 -5.11
N LEU A 74 -10.14 27.02 -4.39
CA LEU A 74 -11.14 26.15 -5.01
C LEU A 74 -12.23 26.95 -5.76
N LYS A 75 -12.58 28.15 -5.28
CA LYS A 75 -13.54 29.04 -5.94
C LYS A 75 -13.04 29.58 -7.29
N ASP A 76 -11.73 29.54 -7.50
CA ASP A 76 -11.08 30.07 -8.71
C ASP A 76 -10.79 28.94 -9.72
N LEU A 77 -11.17 27.69 -9.43
CA LEU A 77 -10.94 26.52 -10.31
C LEU A 77 -11.98 26.31 -11.41
N GLY A 78 -13.02 27.16 -11.48
CA GLY A 78 -14.11 27.02 -12.45
C GLY A 78 -15.24 26.13 -11.96
#